data_AF-A0A2S5KKL2-F1
#
_entry.id   AF-A0A2S5KKL2-F1
#
_cell.length_a   1.000
_cell.length_b   1.000
_cell.length_c   1.000
_cell.angle_alpha   90.00
_cell.angle_beta   90.00
_cell.angle_gamma   90.00
#
_symmetry.space_group_name_H-M   'P 1'
#
loop_
_entity.id
_entity.type
_entity.pdbx_description
1 polymer ?
#
loop_
_entity_poly.entity_id
_entity_poly.type
_entity_poly.pdbx_seq_one_letter_code
_entity_poly.pdbx_strand_id
1 'polypeptide(L)'
;MTIGLYAGLLGLIYIFLSYRVIAGRRQYRVALGDNHVAPLQRRIRVHGNFMEYVPLALILLLLLGRLLHAYGVSAEQENLRFRISGMVATMTVLLVASLSLIGLALG
;
A
#
# COMPACT_ATOMS: atom_id res chain seq x y z
N MET A 1 6.85 -1.81 -16.18
CA MET A 1 7.10 -3.15 -15.61
C MET A 1 7.00 -3.16 -14.08
N THR A 2 7.72 -2.29 -13.37
CA THR A 2 7.80 -2.25 -11.90
C THR A 2 6.45 -2.05 -11.19
N ILE A 3 5.63 -1.09 -11.63
CA ILE A 3 4.33 -0.77 -10.99
C ILE A 3 3.38 -1.98 -10.95
N GLY A 4 3.38 -2.82 -12.00
CA GLY A 4 2.51 -4.00 -12.08
C GLY A 4 2.87 -5.09 -11.05
N LEU A 5 4.17 -5.30 -10.81
CA LEU A 5 4.64 -6.24 -9.78
C LEU A 5 4.24 -5.76 -8.37
N TYR A 6 4.37 -4.46 -8.10
CA TYR A 6 3.96 -3.88 -6.81
C TYR A 6 2.44 -3.98 -6.60
N ALA A 7 1.64 -3.67 -7.63
CA ALA A 7 0.18 -3.80 -7.56
C ALA A 7 -0.26 -5.25 -7.28
N GLY A 8 0.39 -6.24 -7.91
CA GLY A 8 0.12 -7.66 -7.66
C GLY A 8 0.43 -8.09 -6.23
N LEU A 9 1.61 -7.73 -5.72
CA LEU A 9 2.01 -8.08 -4.35
C LEU A 9 1.10 -7.43 -3.29
N LEU A 10 0.77 -6.14 -3.48
CA LEU A 10 -0.15 -5.41 -2.61
C LEU A 10 -1.57 -5.97 -2.68
N GLY A 11 -2.00 -6.46 -3.84
CA GLY A 11 -3.26 -7.18 -4.02
C GLY A 11 -3.33 -8.47 -3.20
N LEU A 12 -2.24 -9.24 -3.12
CA LEU A 12 -2.18 -10.43 -2.25
C LEU A 12 -2.30 -10.07 -0.77
N ILE A 13 -1.62 -9.00 -0.33
CA ILE A 13 -1.71 -8.48 1.04
C ILE A 13 -3.15 -8.02 1.34
N TYR A 14 -3.81 -7.36 0.38
CA TYR A 14 -5.20 -6.96 0.51
C TYR A 14 -6.14 -8.14 0.75
N ILE A 15 -6.00 -9.21 -0.03
CA ILE A 15 -6.79 -10.45 0.12
C ILE A 15 -6.55 -11.07 1.50
N PHE A 16 -5.30 -11.13 1.96
CA PHE A 16 -4.96 -11.63 3.28
C PHE A 16 -5.60 -10.79 4.40
N LEU A 17 -5.51 -9.46 4.34
CA LEU A 17 -6.13 -8.56 5.31
C LEU A 17 -7.67 -8.69 5.31
N SER A 18 -8.27 -8.82 4.13
CA SER A 18 -9.71 -9.05 3.97
C SER A 18 -10.14 -10.35 4.65
N TYR A 19 -9.40 -11.44 4.42
CA TYR A 19 -9.64 -12.72 5.09
C TYR A 19 -9.56 -12.59 6.62
N ARG A 20 -8.56 -11.87 7.16
CA ARG A 20 -8.44 -11.66 8.62
C ARG A 20 -9.63 -10.91 9.23
N VAL A 21 -10.20 -9.95 8.50
CA VAL A 21 -11.42 -9.24 8.92
C VAL A 21 -12.63 -10.18 8.87
N ILE A 22 -12.81 -10.93 7.78
CA ILE A 22 -13.93 -11.87 7.61
C ILE A 22 -13.89 -12.98 8.68
N ALA A 23 -12.73 -13.57 8.92
CA ALA A 23 -12.53 -14.58 9.95
C ALA A 23 -12.83 -14.00 11.35
N GLY A 24 -12.40 -12.76 11.62
CA GLY A 24 -12.75 -12.04 12.85
C GLY A 24 -14.25 -11.83 13.00
N ARG A 25 -14.94 -11.38 11.94
CA ARG A 25 -16.40 -11.18 11.95
C ARG A 25 -17.16 -12.48 12.22
N ARG A 26 -16.73 -13.60 11.63
CA ARG A 26 -17.30 -14.92 11.90
C ARG A 26 -17.06 -15.37 13.34
N GLN A 27 -15.83 -15.21 13.85
CA GLN A 27 -15.46 -15.63 15.20
C GLN A 27 -16.27 -14.88 16.27
N TYR A 28 -16.38 -13.56 16.14
CA TYR A 28 -17.10 -12.72 17.11
C TYR A 28 -18.59 -12.55 16.79
N ARG A 29 -19.10 -13.24 15.75
CA ARG A 29 -20.49 -13.19 15.28
C ARG A 29 -21.02 -11.76 15.07
N VAL A 30 -20.19 -10.90 14.48
CA VAL A 30 -20.52 -9.49 14.20
C VAL A 30 -20.82 -9.31 12.71
N ALA A 31 -22.10 -9.06 12.38
CA ALA A 31 -22.53 -8.84 11.00
C ALA A 31 -22.13 -7.45 10.49
N LEU A 32 -22.36 -6.40 11.28
CA LEU A 32 -22.08 -4.99 10.95
C LEU A 32 -21.46 -4.29 12.16
N GLY A 33 -20.59 -3.31 11.90
CA GLY A 33 -19.82 -2.63 12.96
C GLY A 33 -18.70 -3.49 13.54
N ASP A 34 -18.26 -3.14 14.75
CA ASP A 34 -17.17 -3.78 15.50
C ASP A 34 -17.64 -4.40 16.83
N ASN A 35 -18.91 -4.20 17.23
CA ASN A 35 -19.53 -4.68 18.47
C ASN A 35 -18.66 -4.41 19.72
N HIS A 36 -17.86 -3.33 19.69
CA HIS A 36 -16.86 -2.96 20.70
C HIS A 36 -15.80 -4.04 21.00
N VAL A 37 -15.58 -4.97 20.07
CA VAL A 37 -14.57 -6.01 20.18
C VAL A 37 -13.23 -5.45 19.69
N ALA A 38 -12.39 -5.02 20.63
CA ALA A 38 -11.06 -4.44 20.36
C ALA A 38 -10.22 -5.19 19.30
N PRO A 39 -10.07 -6.53 19.33
CA PRO A 39 -9.28 -7.24 18.32
C PRO A 39 -9.92 -7.23 16.93
N LEU A 40 -11.25 -7.15 16.81
CA LEU A 40 -11.95 -7.01 15.53
C LEU A 40 -11.81 -5.58 15.00
N GLN A 41 -11.97 -4.59 15.86
CA GLN A 41 -11.80 -3.17 15.54
C GLN A 41 -10.39 -2.89 15.00
N ARG A 42 -9.35 -3.46 15.64
CA ARG A 42 -7.96 -3.35 15.15
C ARG A 42 -7.80 -3.92 13.75
N ARG A 43 -8.35 -5.12 13.48
CA ARG A 43 -8.30 -5.75 12.14
C ARG A 43 -9.03 -4.91 11.09
N ILE A 44 -10.20 -4.38 11.43
CA ILE A 44 -10.98 -3.50 10.54
C ILE A 44 -10.19 -2.23 10.22
N ARG A 45 -9.57 -1.58 11.22
CA ARG A 45 -8.77 -0.37 11.02
C ARG A 45 -7.52 -0.62 10.19
N VAL A 46 -6.81 -1.73 10.40
CA VAL A 46 -5.64 -2.09 9.57
C VAL A 46 -6.05 -2.31 8.12
N HIS A 47 -7.14 -3.04 7.88
CA HIS A 47 -7.65 -3.26 6.54
C HIS A 47 -8.16 -1.97 5.88
N GLY A 48 -8.88 -1.12 6.62
CA GLY A 48 -9.36 0.18 6.16
C GLY A 48 -8.23 1.12 5.78
N ASN A 49 -7.24 1.30 6.66
CA ASN A 49 -6.04 2.08 6.37
C ASN A 49 -5.34 1.58 5.09
N PHE A 50 -5.21 0.26 4.92
CA PHE A 50 -4.60 -0.30 3.71
C PHE A 50 -5.41 0.05 2.45
N MET A 51 -6.74 -0.03 2.50
CA MET A 51 -7.62 0.31 1.38
C MET A 51 -7.62 1.80 1.01
N GLU A 52 -7.35 2.68 1.96
CA GLU A 52 -7.28 4.11 1.72
C GLU A 52 -5.90 4.51 1.16
N TYR A 53 -4.83 4.11 1.84
CA TYR A 53 -3.48 4.58 1.52
C TYR A 53 -2.86 3.89 0.29
N VAL A 54 -3.10 2.59 0.11
CA VAL A 54 -2.38 1.82 -0.93
C VAL A 54 -2.82 2.19 -2.34
N PRO A 55 -4.12 2.27 -2.68
CA PRO A 55 -4.54 2.71 -4.01
C PRO A 55 -4.10 4.14 -4.30
N LEU A 56 -4.19 5.04 -3.32
CA LEU A 56 -3.75 6.43 -3.48
C LEU A 56 -2.24 6.51 -3.77
N ALA A 57 -1.43 5.76 -3.03
CA ALA A 57 0.02 5.68 -3.26
C ALA A 57 0.36 5.13 -4.65
N LEU A 58 -0.32 4.08 -5.11
CA LEU A 58 -0.11 3.50 -6.44
C LEU A 58 -0.47 4.48 -7.57
N ILE A 59 -1.57 5.23 -7.43
CA ILE A 59 -1.98 6.26 -8.39
C ILE A 59 -0.94 7.38 -8.46
N LEU A 60 -0.53 7.91 -7.31
CA LEU A 60 0.50 8.96 -7.24
C LEU A 60 1.83 8.48 -7.84
N LEU A 61 2.19 7.22 -7.62
CA LEU A 61 3.39 6.62 -8.20
C LEU A 61 3.32 6.44 -9.71
N LEU A 62 2.16 6.05 -10.23
CA LEU A 62 1.94 5.98 -11.67
C LEU A 62 2.08 7.36 -12.31
N LEU A 63 1.48 8.39 -11.71
CA LEU A 63 1.58 9.77 -12.18
C LEU A 63 3.03 10.27 -12.15
N LEU A 64 3.74 10.07 -11.03
CA LEU A 64 5.14 10.45 -10.92
C LEU A 64 6.01 9.72 -11.96
N GLY A 65 5.81 8.42 -12.15
CA GLY A 65 6.51 7.64 -13.16
C GLY A 65 6.26 8.15 -14.59
N ARG A 66 5.03 8.57 -14.89
CA ARG A 66 4.67 9.17 -16.19
C ARG A 66 5.27 10.56 -16.39
N LEU A 67 5.29 11.40 -15.36
CA LEU A 67 5.93 12.72 -15.39
C LEU A 67 7.44 12.62 -15.57
N LEU A 68 8.10 11.72 -14.82
CA LEU A 68 9.53 11.45 -14.96
C LEU A 68 9.87 10.86 -16.34
N HIS A 69 8.99 10.01 -16.89
CA HIS A 69 9.16 9.50 -18.26
C HIS A 69 9.02 10.63 -19.29
N ALA A 70 8.02 11.49 -19.17
CA ALA A 70 7.84 12.65 -20.04
C ALA A 70 9.03 13.62 -19.95
N TYR A 71 9.53 13.92 -18.74
CA TYR A 71 10.72 14.73 -18.53
C TYR A 71 11.98 14.09 -19.11
N GLY A 72 12.15 12.77 -18.92
CA GLY A 72 13.27 12.02 -19.48
C GLY A 72 13.28 11.93 -21.00
N VAL A 73 12.10 11.86 -21.64
CA VAL A 73 11.95 11.93 -23.11
C VAL A 73 12.20 13.35 -23.63
N SER A 74 11.98 14.37 -22.80
CA SER A 74 12.26 15.78 -23.13
C SER A 74 13.75 16.15 -22.98
N ALA A 75 14.59 15.25 -22.44
CA ALA A 75 16.02 15.45 -22.26
C ALA A 75 16.82 14.68 -23.32
N GLU A 76 17.69 15.35 -24.08
CA GLU A 76 18.41 14.81 -25.26
C GLU A 76 19.37 13.62 -25.02
N GLN A 77 19.52 13.11 -23.79
CA GLN A 77 20.36 11.94 -23.48
C GLN A 77 19.69 11.03 -22.45
N GLU A 78 19.32 9.80 -22.86
CA GLU A 78 18.71 8.79 -21.98
C GLU A 78 19.67 8.39 -20.84
N ASN A 79 19.47 8.93 -19.64
CA ASN A 79 20.30 8.66 -18.48
C ASN A 79 19.57 7.72 -17.49
N LEU A 80 20.08 6.49 -17.32
CA LEU A 80 19.53 5.43 -16.45
C LEU A 80 19.35 5.85 -14.97
N ARG A 81 19.99 6.94 -14.55
CA ARG A 81 19.92 7.52 -13.20
C ARG A 81 18.50 7.94 -12.78
N PHE A 82 17.68 8.42 -13.73
CA PHE A 82 16.29 8.82 -13.44
C PHE A 82 15.35 7.62 -13.18
N ARG A 83 15.67 6.44 -13.69
CA ARG A 83 14.94 5.21 -13.36
C ARG A 83 15.27 4.71 -11.95
N ILE A 84 16.54 4.79 -11.57
CA ILE A 84 17.01 4.34 -10.24
C ILE A 84 16.51 5.28 -9.15
N SER A 85 16.47 6.60 -9.38
CA SER A 85 15.92 7.55 -8.41
C SER A 85 14.44 7.30 -8.12
N GLY A 86 13.63 7.01 -9.15
CA GLY A 86 12.23 6.62 -8.99
C GLY A 86 12.06 5.31 -8.20
N MET A 87 12.92 4.32 -8.45
CA MET A 87 12.92 3.05 -7.70
C MET A 87 13.36 3.24 -6.24
N VAL A 88 14.35 4.07 -5.96
CA VAL A 88 14.80 4.33 -4.58
C VAL A 88 13.73 5.12 -3.81
N ALA A 89 13.11 6.12 -4.42
CA ALA A 89 12.01 6.87 -3.80
C ALA A 89 10.83 5.96 -3.44
N THR A 90 10.48 4.99 -4.30
CA THR A 90 9.44 3.99 -3.97
C THR A 90 9.80 3.12 -2.79
N MET A 91 11.05 2.67 -2.72
CA MET A 91 11.52 1.78 -1.66
C MET A 91 11.54 2.49 -0.31
N THR A 92 11.95 3.75 -0.29
CA THR A 92 11.97 4.57 0.94
C THR A 92 10.56 4.82 1.48
N VAL A 93 9.61 5.19 0.62
CA VAL A 93 8.22 5.48 1.05
C VAL A 93 7.53 4.22 1.58
N LEU A 94 7.69 3.07 0.91
CA LEU A 94 7.12 1.80 1.35
C LEU A 94 7.74 1.30 2.67
N LEU A 95 9.06 1.45 2.83
CA LEU A 95 9.76 0.99 4.02
C LEU A 95 9.35 1.85 5.23
N VAL A 96 9.27 3.17 5.07
CA VAL A 96 8.79 4.09 6.12
C VAL A 96 7.31 3.83 6.46
N ALA A 97 6.43 3.69 5.46
CA ALA A 97 5.01 3.42 5.70
C ALA A 97 4.78 2.06 6.39
N SER A 98 5.50 1.03 5.96
CA SER A 98 5.43 -0.32 6.55
C SER A 98 5.88 -0.32 8.01
N LEU A 99 7.04 0.28 8.32
CA LEU A 99 7.54 0.39 9.69
C LEU A 99 6.61 1.23 10.57
N SER A 100 6.02 2.29 10.03
CA SER A 100 5.06 3.14 10.76
C SER A 100 3.78 2.40 11.12
N LEU A 101 3.25 1.60 10.19
CA LEU A 101 2.07 0.77 10.41
C LEU A 101 2.34 -0.38 11.41
N ILE A 102 3.53 -0.97 11.37
CA ILE A 102 3.94 -1.99 12.34
C ILE A 102 4.13 -1.38 13.73
N GLY A 103 4.73 -0.19 13.84
CA GLY A 103 4.85 0.56 15.09
C GLY A 103 3.49 0.86 15.72
N LEU A 104 2.54 1.35 14.93
CA LEU A 104 1.14 1.55 15.36
C LEU A 104 0.39 0.23 15.67
N ALA A 105 0.86 -0.89 15.15
CA ALA A 105 0.30 -2.23 15.41
C ALA A 105 0.92 -2.94 16.63
N LEU A 106 2.02 -2.42 17.18
CA LEU A 106 2.71 -2.97 18.35
C LEU A 106 2.60 -2.07 19.59
N GLY A 107 2.42 -0.76 19.40
CA GLY A 107 1.88 0.14 20.43
C GLY A 107 0.38 -0.04 20.61
#